data_AF-A0A8J3TWZ2-F1
#
_entry.id   AF-A0A8J3TWZ2-F1
#
_cell.length_a   1.000
_cell.length_b   1.000
_cell.length_c   1.000
_cell.angle_alpha   90.00
_cell.angle_beta   90.00
_cell.angle_gamma   90.00
#
_symmetry.space_group_name_H-M   'P 1'
#
loop_
_entity.id
_entity.type
_entity.pdbx_description
1 polymer ?
#
loop_
_entity_poly.entity_id
_entity_poly.type
_entity_poly.pdbx_seq_one_letter_code
_entity_poly.pdbx_strand_id
1 'polypeptide(L)' 'MLGEEHPATLTSRSNRANSLRALGRLQEAKTEHQGALEARRRVLGEEHAHTLTSRNDLATVLRDLGRLKEIQPLE' A
#
# COMPACT_ATOMS: atom_id res chain seq x y z
N MET A 1 19.78 -3.86 -11.84
CA MET A 1 18.34 -3.53 -11.96
C MET A 1 17.63 -4.18 -10.78
N LEU A 2 16.89 -3.43 -9.98
CA LEU A 2 16.07 -4.00 -8.90
C LEU A 2 14.75 -4.48 -9.50
N GLY A 3 14.31 -5.70 -9.19
CA GLY A 3 13.03 -6.22 -9.66
C GLY A 3 11.83 -5.48 -9.07
N GLU A 4 10.64 -5.72 -9.62
CA GLU A 4 9.38 -5.10 -9.16
C GLU A 4 9.05 -5.45 -7.70
N GLU A 5 9.46 -6.64 -7.26
CA GLU A 5 9.26 -7.17 -5.91
C GLU A 5 10.39 -6.79 -4.94
N HIS A 6 11.43 -6.08 -5.40
CA HIS A 6 12.52 -5.68 -4.53
C HIS A 6 12.02 -4.66 -3.48
N PRO A 7 12.38 -4.79 -2.19
CA PRO A 7 11.87 -3.92 -1.12
C PRO A 7 12.01 -2.42 -1.37
N ALA A 8 13.13 -2.00 -1.98
CA ALA A 8 13.34 -0.61 -2.37
C ALA A 8 12.37 -0.13 -3.48
N THR A 9 12.08 -0.99 -4.46
CA THR A 9 11.08 -0.71 -5.52
C THR A 9 9.69 -0.57 -4.90
N LEU A 10 9.32 -1.47 -3.99
CA LEU A 10 8.04 -1.41 -3.27
C LEU A 10 7.92 -0.16 -2.39
N THR A 11 9.03 0.29 -1.81
CA THR A 11 9.10 1.56 -1.05
C THR A 11 8.85 2.76 -1.96
N SER A 12 9.49 2.80 -3.13
CA SER A 12 9.23 3.83 -4.13
C SER A 12 7.77 3.84 -4.58
N ARG A 13 7.16 2.66 -4.74
CA ARG A 13 5.74 2.50 -5.09
C ARG A 13 4.80 3.07 -4.03
N SER A 14 5.03 2.78 -2.75
CA SER A 14 4.29 3.39 -1.64
C SER A 14 4.45 4.92 -1.59
N ASN A 15 5.65 5.44 -1.86
CA ASN A 15 5.88 6.88 -1.92
C ASN A 15 5.09 7.54 -3.06
N ARG A 16 5.06 6.92 -4.24
CA ARG A 16 4.23 7.39 -5.36
C ARG A 16 2.75 7.38 -5.01
N ALA A 17 2.26 6.33 -4.33
CA ALA A 17 0.88 6.26 -3.85
C ALA A 17 0.54 7.40 -2.88
N ASN A 18 1.46 7.75 -1.97
CA ASN A 18 1.30 8.88 -1.06
C ASN A 18 1.23 10.22 -1.81
N SER A 19 2.04 10.42 -2.84
CA SER A 19 1.96 11.61 -3.70
C SER A 19 0.62 11.69 -4.45
N LEU A 20 0.12 10.56 -4.97
CA LEU A 20 -1.19 10.50 -5.62
C LEU A 20 -2.32 10.85 -4.64
N ARG A 21 -2.24 10.38 -3.40
CA ARG A 21 -3.18 10.74 -2.33
C ARG A 21 -3.19 12.25 -2.07
N ALA A 22 -2.00 12.86 -1.95
CA ALA A 22 -1.86 14.30 -1.75
C ALA A 22 -2.43 15.13 -2.92
N LEU A 23 -2.43 14.59 -4.13
CA LEU A 23 -3.06 15.20 -5.32
C LEU A 23 -4.57 14.93 -5.43
N GLY A 24 -5.19 14.25 -4.46
CA GLY A 24 -6.60 13.87 -4.51
C GLY A 24 -6.91 12.70 -5.46
N ARG A 25 -5.89 12.07 -6.06
CA ARG A 25 -6.03 10.92 -6.97
C ARG A 25 -6.16 9.62 -6.19
N LEU A 26 -7.19 9.56 -5.33
CA LEU A 26 -7.34 8.53 -4.31
C LEU A 26 -7.53 7.11 -4.88
N GLN A 27 -8.19 6.95 -6.03
CA GLN A 27 -8.33 5.63 -6.66
C GLN A 27 -7.00 5.08 -7.14
N GLU A 28 -6.13 5.92 -7.70
CA GLU A 28 -4.81 5.49 -8.15
C GLU A 28 -3.87 5.21 -6.96
N ALA A 29 -3.96 6.04 -5.91
CA ALA A 29 -3.27 5.78 -4.65
C ALA A 29 -3.67 4.42 -4.05
N LYS A 30 -4.96 4.06 -4.10
CA LYS A 30 -5.46 2.76 -3.65
C LYS A 30 -4.80 1.63 -4.43
N THR A 31 -4.85 1.69 -5.77
CA THR A 31 -4.27 0.65 -6.63
C THR A 31 -2.77 0.45 -6.38
N GLU A 32 -2.03 1.55 -6.22
CA GLU A 32 -0.59 1.47 -5.94
C GLU A 32 -0.30 0.86 -4.56
N HIS A 33 -1.04 1.25 -3.51
CA HIS A 33 -0.90 0.67 -2.17
C HIS A 33 -1.31 -0.80 -2.11
N GLN A 34 -2.36 -1.20 -2.84
CA GLN A 34 -2.77 -2.61 -2.96
C GLN A 34 -1.67 -3.45 -3.61
N GLY A 35 -1.13 -3.00 -4.75
CA GLY A 35 -0.05 -3.72 -5.43
C GLY A 35 1.21 -3.82 -4.58
N ALA A 36 1.57 -2.76 -3.85
CA ALA A 36 2.70 -2.78 -2.93
C ALA A 36 2.46 -3.74 -1.75
N LEU A 37 1.24 -3.78 -1.19
CA LEU A 37 0.87 -4.68 -0.11
C LEU A 37 0.97 -6.16 -0.55
N GLU A 38 0.39 -6.51 -1.69
CA GLU A 38 0.41 -7.88 -2.20
C GLU A 38 1.83 -8.39 -2.45
N ALA A 39 2.68 -7.55 -3.07
CA ALA A 39 4.08 -7.88 -3.28
C ALA A 39 4.84 -8.04 -1.95
N ARG A 40 4.63 -7.14 -0.98
CA ARG A 40 5.25 -7.25 0.35
C ARG A 40 4.79 -8.50 1.09
N ARG A 41 3.50 -8.86 1.02
CA ARG A 41 2.98 -10.12 1.60
C ARG A 41 3.69 -11.33 1.00
N ARG A 42 3.89 -11.37 -0.32
CA ARG A 42 4.56 -12.50 -1.00
C ARG A 42 6.04 -12.59 -0.65
N VAL A 43 6.75 -11.45 -0.61
CA VAL A 43 8.21 -11.40 -0.47
C VAL A 43 8.65 -11.47 0.99
N LEU A 44 7.93 -10.79 1.88
CA LEU A 44 8.33 -10.55 3.27
C LEU A 44 7.43 -11.29 4.28
N GLY A 45 6.24 -11.73 3.87
CA GLY A 45 5.24 -12.33 4.75
C GLY A 45 4.23 -11.31 5.32
N GLU A 46 3.16 -11.83 5.93
CA GLU A 46 2.03 -11.05 6.46
C GLU A 46 2.45 -10.15 7.65
N GLU A 47 3.24 -10.72 8.57
CA GLU A 47 3.64 -10.11 9.84
C GLU A 47 4.82 -9.15 9.73
N HIS A 48 5.43 -9.04 8.55
CA HIS A 48 6.60 -8.20 8.38
C HIS A 48 6.23 -6.71 8.51
N ALA A 49 7.06 -5.93 9.22
CA ALA A 49 6.81 -4.52 9.51
C ALA A 49 6.40 -3.71 8.25
N HIS A 50 7.11 -3.87 7.14
CA HIS A 50 6.76 -3.20 5.87
C HIS A 50 5.41 -3.63 5.28
N THR A 51 5.00 -4.88 5.46
CA THR A 51 3.69 -5.37 5.05
C THR A 51 2.60 -4.70 5.88
N LEU A 52 2.79 -4.65 7.20
CA LEU A 52 1.88 -3.97 8.13
C LEU A 52 1.79 -2.47 7.84
N THR A 53 2.91 -1.80 7.53
CA THR A 53 2.90 -0.39 7.07
C THR A 53 2.06 -0.22 5.81
N SER A 54 2.23 -1.10 4.82
CA SER A 54 1.42 -1.09 3.60
C SER A 54 -0.08 -1.27 3.85
N ARG A 55 -0.47 -2.13 4.81
CA ARG A 55 -1.88 -2.30 5.21
C ARG A 55 -2.45 -0.99 5.77
N ASN A 56 -1.70 -0.33 6.65
CA ASN A 56 -2.12 0.94 7.26
C ASN A 56 -2.25 2.06 6.20
N ASP A 57 -1.29 2.14 5.29
CA ASP A 57 -1.35 3.12 4.19
C ASP A 57 -2.58 2.91 3.29
N LEU A 58 -2.90 1.65 2.98
CA LEU A 58 -4.11 1.31 2.22
C LEU A 58 -5.39 1.66 3.01
N ALA A 59 -5.44 1.35 4.31
CA ALA A 59 -6.56 1.70 5.17
C ALA A 59 -6.81 3.21 5.22
N THR A 60 -5.72 4.00 5.24
CA THR A 60 -5.80 5.47 5.17
C THR A 60 -6.45 5.94 3.87
N VAL A 61 -6.02 5.42 2.72
CA VAL A 61 -6.64 5.78 1.43
C VAL A 61 -8.11 5.33 1.35
N LEU A 62 -8.44 4.16 1.89
CA LEU A 62 -9.83 3.69 1.92
C LEU A 62 -10.71 4.57 2.80
N ARG A 63 -10.19 5.10 3.92
CA ARG A 63 -10.88 6.12 4.71
C ARG A 63 -11.12 7.39 3.93
N ASP A 64 -10.10 7.90 3.23
CA ASP A 64 -10.22 9.12 2.42
C ASP A 64 -11.24 8.95 1.28
N LEU A 65 -11.39 7.73 0.76
CA LEU A 65 -12.42 7.35 -0.21
C LEU A 65 -13.82 7.11 0.39
N GLY A 66 -13.97 7.16 1.72
CA GLY A 66 -15.21 6.79 2.41
C GLY A 66 -15.55 5.29 2.37
N ARG A 67 -14.60 4.44 2.00
CA ARG A 67 -14.79 2.99 1.81
C ARG A 67 -14.38 2.17 3.02
N LEU A 68 -14.96 2.50 4.17
CA LEU A 68 -14.62 1.87 5.45
C LEU A 68 -14.83 0.36 5.48
N LYS A 69 -15.78 -0.15 4.69
CA LYS A 69 -16.06 -1.61 4.57
C LYS A 69 -14.94 -2.41 3.90
N GLU A 70 -14.03 -1.75 3.18
CA GLU A 70 -12.91 -2.41 2.50
C GLU A 70 -11.64 -2.44 3.37
N ILE A 71 -11.65 -1.80 4.55
CA ILE A 71 -10.49 -1.78 5.45
C ILE A 71 -10.31 -3.17 6.05
N GLN A 72 -9.15 -3.78 5.81
CA GLN A 72 -8.81 -5.06 6.42
C GLN A 72 -8.48 -4.88 7.90
N PRO A 73 -9.04 -5.70 8.80
CA PRO A 73 -8.63 -5.71 10.20
C PRO A 73 -7.17 -6.16 10.33
N LEU A 74 -6.51 -5.69 11.39
CA LEU A 74 -5.27 -6.29 11.90
C LEU A 74 -5.72 -7.49 12.73
N GLU A 75 -5.34 -8.72 12.34
CA GLU A 75 -5.58 -9.93 13.12
C GLU A 75 -4.44 -10.15 14.13
#